data_AF-A0A351YBC8-F1
#
_entry.id   AF-A0A351YBC8-F1
#
_cell.length_a   1.000
_cell.length_b   1.000
_cell.length_c   1.000
_cell.angle_alpha   90.00
_cell.angle_beta   90.00
_cell.angle_gamma   90.00
#
_symmetry.space_group_name_H-M   'P 1'
#
loop_
_entity.id
_entity.type
_entity.pdbx_description
1 polymer ?
#
loop_
_entity_poly.entity_id
_entity_poly.type
_entity_poly.pdbx_seq_one_letter_code
_entity_poly.pdbx_strand_id
1 'polypeptide(L)'
;MEILKHRLVDGGVQHLVCRKNSRKLSGPDMIVVHYTAGTSARTAAEFLAKEEVKASAHLVIGRQGELFQLVPFDTEAWHAGRSCYGG
;
A
#
# COMPACT_ATOMS: atom_id res chain seq x y z
N MET A 1 2.11 -15.97 8.25
CA MET A 1 1.85 -14.84 7.35
C MET A 1 2.89 -14.89 6.27
N GLU A 2 2.45 -14.99 5.03
CA GLU A 2 3.31 -15.27 3.88
C GLU A 2 2.95 -14.35 2.71
N ILE A 3 3.79 -14.31 1.68
CA ILE A 3 3.50 -13.61 0.43
C ILE A 3 3.32 -14.64 -0.68
N LEU A 4 2.10 -14.75 -1.20
CA LEU A 4 1.77 -15.62 -2.33
C LEU A 4 1.21 -14.76 -3.48
N LYS A 5 1.78 -14.91 -4.68
CA LYS A 5 1.37 -14.15 -5.87
C LYS A 5 1.24 -12.64 -5.60
N HIS A 6 2.27 -12.07 -4.93
CA HIS A 6 2.37 -10.64 -4.59
C HIS A 6 1.31 -10.12 -3.61
N ARG A 7 0.58 -11.02 -2.96
CA ARG A 7 -0.41 -10.73 -1.92
C ARG A 7 0.00 -11.33 -0.59
N LEU A 8 -0.32 -10.63 0.49
CA LEU A 8 -0.18 -11.21 1.82
C LEU A 8 -1.27 -12.24 2.04
N VAL A 9 -0.91 -13.35 2.67
CA VAL A 9 -1.87 -14.39 3.08
C VAL A 9 -1.72 -14.67 4.57
N ASP A 10 -2.83 -15.12 5.17
CA ASP A 10 -3.03 -15.28 6.62
C ASP A 10 -2.98 -13.97 7.41
N GLY A 11 -3.07 -14.06 8.75
CA GLY A 11 -2.92 -12.90 9.64
C GLY A 11 -4.07 -11.89 9.60
N GLY A 12 -5.23 -12.26 9.05
CA GLY A 12 -6.41 -11.39 9.00
C GLY A 12 -6.29 -10.20 8.04
N VAL A 13 -5.37 -10.26 7.06
CA VAL A 13 -5.20 -9.21 6.05
C VAL A 13 -6.46 -9.03 5.22
N GLN A 14 -6.89 -7.78 5.08
CA GLN A 14 -7.99 -7.38 4.21
C GLN A 14 -7.43 -6.85 2.89
N HIS A 15 -7.96 -7.35 1.78
CA HIS A 15 -7.56 -6.91 0.46
C HIS A 15 -8.54 -5.87 -0.07
N LEU A 16 -8.04 -4.66 -0.29
CA LEU A 16 -8.72 -3.64 -1.09
C LEU A 16 -8.08 -3.60 -2.47
N VAL A 17 -8.85 -3.26 -3.50
CA VAL A 17 -8.33 -3.18 -4.87
C VAL A 17 -8.16 -1.72 -5.24
N CYS A 18 -6.92 -1.27 -5.37
CA CYS A 18 -6.57 0.05 -5.90
C CYS A 18 -6.36 -0.08 -7.43
N ARG A 19 -7.41 0.18 -8.23
CA ARG A 19 -7.38 -0.11 -9.69
C ARG A 19 -6.57 0.90 -10.51
N LYS A 20 -6.40 2.13 -10.00
CA LYS A 20 -5.55 3.16 -10.62
C LYS A 20 -4.07 2.81 -10.73
N ASN A 21 -3.60 1.78 -10.02
CA ASN A 21 -2.21 1.30 -10.08
C ASN A 21 -2.09 0.09 -11.01
N SER A 22 -1.30 0.24 -12.09
CA SER A 22 -1.11 -0.81 -13.10
C SER A 22 0.34 -1.03 -13.54
N ARG A 23 1.25 -0.10 -13.21
CA ARG A 23 2.66 -0.19 -13.61
C ARG A 23 3.37 -1.25 -12.77
N LYS A 24 4.11 -2.15 -13.42
CA LYS A 24 4.88 -3.20 -12.75
C LYS A 24 6.00 -2.59 -11.91
N LEU A 25 6.12 -3.04 -10.66
CA LEU A 25 7.26 -2.79 -9.79
C LEU A 25 8.29 -3.91 -9.96
N SER A 26 9.57 -3.56 -10.13
CA SER A 26 10.65 -4.53 -10.31
C SER A 26 11.85 -4.18 -9.45
N GLY A 27 12.33 -5.16 -8.69
CA GLY A 27 13.54 -5.03 -7.86
C GLY A 27 13.46 -3.94 -6.78
N PRO A 28 12.37 -3.84 -5.99
CA PRO A 28 12.36 -2.93 -4.85
C PRO A 28 13.45 -3.34 -3.85
N ASP A 29 14.19 -2.35 -3.34
CA ASP A 29 15.28 -2.50 -2.36
C ASP A 29 15.00 -1.77 -1.04
N MET A 30 13.86 -1.06 -0.96
CA MET A 30 13.51 -0.20 0.16
C MET A 30 12.07 -0.40 0.60
N ILE A 31 11.86 -0.24 1.90
CA ILE A 31 10.55 -0.04 2.51
C ILE A 31 10.45 1.42 2.95
N VAL A 32 9.42 2.13 2.50
CA VAL A 32 9.15 3.51 2.91
C VAL A 32 7.93 3.54 3.83
N VAL A 33 8.10 4.09 5.03
CA VAL A 33 7.04 4.16 6.04
C VAL A 33 6.46 5.58 6.09
N HIS A 34 5.14 5.68 5.99
CA HIS A 34 4.38 6.93 6.10
C HIS A 34 3.32 6.81 7.20
N TYR A 35 2.93 7.94 7.79
CA TYR A 35 1.71 8.00 8.59
C TYR A 35 0.58 8.61 7.73
N THR A 36 -0.66 8.15 7.93
CA THR A 36 -1.78 8.48 7.02
C THR A 36 -2.39 9.87 7.24
N ALA A 37 -2.11 10.51 8.38
CA ALA A 37 -2.82 11.69 8.88
C ALA A 37 -4.36 11.52 8.96
N GLY A 38 -4.86 10.27 8.89
CA GLY A 38 -6.28 9.93 8.90
C GLY A 38 -6.78 9.44 10.25
N THR A 39 -8.09 9.27 10.36
CA THR A 39 -8.78 8.89 11.61
C THR A 39 -8.73 7.39 11.90
N SER A 40 -8.70 6.53 10.88
CA SER A 40 -8.61 5.08 11.03
C SER A 40 -7.85 4.43 9.88
N ALA A 41 -7.36 3.20 10.09
CA ALA A 41 -6.70 2.43 9.04
C ALA A 41 -7.64 2.12 7.88
N ARG A 42 -8.89 1.73 8.17
CA ARG A 42 -9.90 1.43 7.15
C ARG A 42 -10.21 2.65 6.28
N THR A 43 -10.53 3.78 6.90
CA THR A 43 -10.88 5.00 6.14
C THR A 43 -9.71 5.53 5.33
N ALA A 44 -8.48 5.44 5.85
CA ALA A 44 -7.29 5.77 5.09
C ALA A 44 -7.07 4.81 3.90
N ALA A 45 -7.25 3.51 4.11
CA ALA A 45 -7.11 2.49 3.07
C ALA A 45 -8.16 2.66 1.95
N GLU A 46 -9.41 2.90 2.31
CA GLU A 46 -10.49 3.19 1.37
C GLU A 46 -10.22 4.48 0.60
N PHE A 47 -9.78 5.55 1.28
CA PHE A 47 -9.42 6.81 0.62
C PHE A 47 -8.27 6.64 -0.38
N LEU A 48 -7.19 5.96 0.01
CA LEU A 48 -6.04 5.69 -0.87
C LEU A 48 -6.39 4.78 -2.05
N ALA A 49 -7.46 3.98 -1.96
CA ALA A 49 -7.92 3.12 -3.07
C ALA A 49 -8.78 3.84 -4.11
N LYS A 50 -9.32 5.04 -3.81
CA LYS A 50 -10.17 5.82 -4.73
C LYS A 50 -9.43 6.24 -6.00
N GLU A 51 -10.10 6.17 -7.15
CA GLU A 51 -9.50 6.47 -8.47
C GLU A 51 -9.04 7.92 -8.60
N GLU A 52 -9.78 8.87 -8.03
CA GLU A 52 -9.49 10.31 -8.09
C GLU A 52 -8.30 10.75 -7.21
N VAL A 53 -7.90 9.91 -6.25
CA VAL A 53 -6.81 10.23 -5.32
C VAL A 53 -5.47 9.94 -6.00
N LYS A 54 -4.59 10.94 -6.11
CA LYS A 54 -3.28 10.80 -6.77
C LYS A 54 -2.18 10.23 -5.86
N ALA A 55 -2.57 9.40 -4.91
CA ALA A 55 -1.69 8.70 -3.98
C ALA A 55 -2.22 7.30 -3.69
N SER A 56 -1.32 6.35 -3.45
CA SER A 56 -1.65 4.99 -3.00
C SER A 56 -0.49 4.40 -2.22
N ALA A 57 -0.75 3.32 -1.47
CA ALA A 57 0.26 2.58 -0.71
C ALA A 57 0.06 1.08 -0.91
N HIS A 58 1.12 0.29 -0.73
CA HIS A 58 1.00 -1.18 -0.73
C HIS A 58 0.17 -1.66 0.45
N LEU A 59 0.48 -1.15 1.65
CA LEU A 59 -0.14 -1.55 2.91
C LEU A 59 -0.62 -0.32 3.70
N VAL A 60 -1.72 -0.50 4.42
CA VAL A 60 -2.13 0.37 5.54
C VAL A 60 -2.23 -0.50 6.79
N ILE A 61 -1.51 -0.10 7.83
CA ILE A 61 -1.41 -0.82 9.11
C ILE A 61 -2.10 0.01 10.17
N GLY A 62 -3.07 -0.57 10.86
CA GLY A 62 -3.78 0.03 11.98
C GLY A 62 -3.05 -0.16 13.30
N ARG A 63 -3.41 0.68 14.28
CA ARG A 63 -2.75 0.71 15.59
C ARG A 63 -3.03 -0.54 16.43
N GLN A 64 -4.07 -1.30 16.08
CA GLN A 64 -4.44 -2.54 16.77
C GLN A 64 -4.03 -3.77 15.95
N GLY A 65 -3.16 -3.61 14.95
CA GLY A 65 -2.71 -4.69 14.08
C GLY A 65 -3.64 -4.97 12.91
N GLU A 66 -4.64 -4.13 12.64
CA GLU A 66 -5.45 -4.24 11.43
C GLU A 66 -4.56 -4.07 10.20
N LEU A 67 -4.75 -4.90 9.18
CA LEU A 67 -3.93 -4.86 8.00
C LEU A 67 -4.75 -4.81 6.73
N PHE A 68 -4.47 -3.82 5.89
CA PHE A 68 -5.09 -3.65 4.58
C PHE A 68 -4.02 -3.66 3.51
N GLN A 69 -4.11 -4.54 2.53
CA GLN A 69 -3.28 -4.51 1.33
C GLN A 69 -4.08 -3.95 0.16
N LEU A 70 -3.61 -2.85 -0.43
CA LEU A 70 -4.31 -2.13 -1.51
C LEU A 70 -3.69 -2.43 -2.88
N VAL A 71 -2.36 -2.32 -2.97
CA VAL A 71 -1.59 -2.55 -4.19
C VAL A 71 -0.75 -3.82 -4.01
N PRO A 72 -0.78 -4.78 -4.96
CA PRO A 72 0.11 -5.94 -4.97
C PRO A 72 1.60 -5.54 -4.93
N PHE A 73 2.46 -6.39 -4.36
CA PHE A 73 3.90 -6.09 -4.24
C PHE A 73 4.68 -6.09 -5.56
N ASP A 74 4.09 -6.53 -6.68
CA ASP A 74 4.65 -6.43 -8.03
C ASP A 74 4.10 -5.23 -8.82
N THR A 75 3.35 -4.35 -8.17
CA THR A 75 2.72 -3.18 -8.81
C THR A 75 3.14 -1.91 -8.09
N GLU A 76 3.54 -0.87 -8.83
CA GLU A 76 4.02 0.38 -8.28
C GLU A 76 2.88 1.18 -7.64
N ALA A 77 2.97 1.41 -6.33
CA ALA A 77 2.12 2.33 -5.59
C ALA A 77 2.65 3.78 -5.64
N TRP A 78 1.75 4.76 -5.52
CA TRP A 78 2.08 6.19 -5.62
C TRP A 78 2.20 6.84 -4.23
N HIS A 79 3.27 6.56 -3.49
CA HIS A 79 3.44 7.08 -2.12
C HIS A 79 4.58 8.09 -1.95
N ALA A 80 5.69 7.94 -2.69
CA ALA A 80 6.92 8.68 -2.40
C ALA A 80 6.97 10.08 -3.04
N GLY A 81 6.17 10.31 -4.09
CA GLY A 81 6.27 11.54 -4.89
C GLY A 81 7.66 11.71 -5.51
N ARG A 82 8.05 12.95 -5.80
CA ARG A 82 9.42 13.27 -6.18
C ARG A 82 10.33 13.15 -4.96
N SER A 83 11.19 12.14 -4.96
CA SER A 83 12.08 11.82 -3.84
C SER A 83 13.38 11.20 -4.37
N CYS A 84 14.46 11.28 -3.60
CA CYS A 84 15.71 10.58 -3.85
C CYS A 84 16.31 10.07 -2.53
N TYR A 85 17.04 8.97 -2.60
CA TYR A 85 17.81 8.41 -1.51
C TYR A 85 19.14 7.91 -2.09
N GLY A 86 20.25 8.30 -1.49
CA GLY A 86 21.59 7.93 -1.98
C GLY A 86 22.12 8.78 -3.15
N GLY A 87 21.37 9.77 -3.66
CA GLY A 87 21.80 10.71 -4.71
C GLY A 87 20.89 10.69 -5.93
#